data_AF-A0A5C3N0M2-F1
#
_entry.id   AF-A0A5C3N0M2-F1
#
_cell.length_a   1.000
_cell.length_b   1.000
_cell.length_c   1.000
_cell.angle_alpha   90.00
_cell.angle_beta   90.00
_cell.angle_gamma   90.00
#
_symmetry.space_group_name_H-M   'P 1'
#
loop_
_entity.id
_entity.type
_entity.pdbx_description
1 polymer ?
#
loop_
_entity_poly.entity_id
_entity_poly.type
_entity_poly.pdbx_seq_one_letter_code
_entity_poly.pdbx_strand_id
1 'polypeptide(L)'
;MSDRRAEEFSLDEILPGFICPPDLDLGPGTIWLKTLQPEDYACHPHSSRQEVLCELFLVCIDEVSNNTVFANEDMHELHASVYIPINSGIPEKYRISPTVIVDQWSGWREWPGTPEWTKWTPGTSKSFVECRSVVAKLFGLCSTHPWNRDISESIWEWSSEASIGTEAEEAFHSGENESEEDFTMVDDSVESMADLYVKLHL
;
A
#
# COMPACT_ATOMS: atom_id res chain seq x y z
N MET A 1 4.09 37.02 -48.71
CA MET A 1 2.82 36.35 -48.40
C MET A 1 3.14 34.87 -48.31
N SER A 2 3.33 34.36 -47.08
CA SER A 2 3.65 32.97 -46.82
C SER A 2 2.65 32.45 -45.80
N ASP A 3 1.74 31.60 -46.27
CA ASP A 3 0.80 30.82 -45.47
C ASP A 3 1.58 29.74 -44.72
N ARG A 4 1.50 29.75 -43.39
CA ARG A 4 1.87 28.62 -42.53
C ARG A 4 0.57 27.97 -42.07
N ARG A 5 0.21 26.85 -42.70
CA ARG A 5 -0.82 25.93 -42.19
C ARG A 5 -0.28 25.27 -40.93
N ALA A 6 -0.99 25.44 -39.82
CA ALA A 6 -0.85 24.60 -38.65
C ALA A 6 -1.45 23.22 -38.99
N GLU A 7 -0.65 22.17 -38.83
CA GLU A 7 -1.13 20.79 -38.88
C GLU A 7 -1.70 20.46 -37.50
N GLU A 8 -3.01 20.21 -37.46
CA GLU A 8 -3.69 19.61 -36.31
C GLU A 8 -3.23 18.16 -36.19
N PHE A 9 -2.48 17.85 -35.14
CA PHE A 9 -2.17 16.48 -34.77
C PHE A 9 -3.43 15.86 -34.12
N SER A 10 -4.02 14.88 -34.82
CA SER A 10 -5.08 14.03 -34.28
C SER A 10 -4.47 13.07 -33.25
N LEU A 11 -5.02 13.05 -32.03
CA LEU A 11 -4.59 12.21 -30.91
C LEU A 11 -5.07 10.75 -31.00
N ASP A 12 -5.55 10.31 -32.17
CA ASP A 12 -6.12 8.97 -32.37
C ASP A 12 -5.10 7.91 -32.84
N GLU A 13 -3.79 8.17 -32.75
CA GLU A 13 -2.78 7.10 -32.90
C GLU A 13 -2.64 6.30 -31.61
N ILE A 14 -3.58 5.36 -31.50
CA ILE A 14 -3.74 4.33 -30.47
C ILE A 14 -2.45 3.50 -30.34
N LEU A 15 -1.77 3.65 -29.19
CA LEU A 15 -0.77 2.69 -28.72
C LEU A 15 -1.44 1.31 -28.50
N PRO A 16 -0.81 0.19 -28.88
CA PRO A 16 -1.41 -1.12 -28.75
C PRO A 16 -1.50 -1.54 -27.28
N GLY A 17 -2.75 -1.57 -26.78
CA GLY A 17 -3.23 -2.58 -25.84
C GLY A 17 -2.72 -2.50 -24.39
N PHE A 18 -3.05 -1.43 -23.67
CA PHE A 18 -3.21 -1.53 -22.22
C PHE A 18 -4.45 -2.39 -21.95
N ILE A 19 -4.26 -3.69 -21.72
CA ILE A 19 -5.29 -4.54 -21.15
C ILE A 19 -5.40 -4.12 -19.68
N CYS A 20 -6.36 -3.24 -19.38
CA CYS A 20 -6.79 -3.05 -17.99
C CYS A 20 -7.24 -4.43 -17.47
N PRO A 21 -6.69 -4.92 -16.34
CA PRO A 21 -7.19 -6.14 -15.73
C PRO A 21 -8.68 -5.97 -15.38
N PRO A 22 -9.46 -7.07 -15.37
CA PRO A 22 -10.90 -7.01 -15.13
C PRO A 22 -11.21 -6.28 -13.83
N ASP A 23 -12.31 -5.52 -13.82
CA ASP A 23 -12.81 -4.77 -12.65
C ASP A 23 -13.06 -5.75 -11.49
N LEU A 24 -12.03 -5.91 -10.65
CA LEU A 24 -12.16 -6.33 -9.26
C LEU A 24 -12.97 -5.23 -8.57
N ASP A 25 -13.82 -5.56 -7.60
CA ASP A 25 -14.54 -4.56 -6.82
C ASP A 25 -13.50 -3.66 -6.11
N LEU A 26 -13.25 -2.48 -6.69
CA LEU A 26 -12.05 -1.71 -6.38
C LEU A 26 -12.27 -0.98 -5.07
N GLY A 27 -11.58 -1.43 -4.03
CA GLY A 27 -11.49 -0.68 -2.77
C GLY A 27 -11.03 0.76 -3.01
N PRO A 28 -11.32 1.68 -2.07
CA PRO A 28 -10.99 3.10 -2.19
C PRO A 28 -9.55 3.38 -2.64
N GLY A 29 -8.57 2.60 -2.15
CA GLY A 29 -7.18 2.76 -2.54
C GLY A 29 -6.89 2.47 -4.01
N THR A 30 -7.63 1.54 -4.63
CA THR A 30 -7.45 1.26 -6.07
C THR A 30 -8.09 2.33 -6.95
N ILE A 31 -9.15 2.99 -6.47
CA ILE A 31 -9.72 4.17 -7.14
C ILE A 31 -8.72 5.32 -7.08
N TRP A 32 -8.12 5.57 -5.92
CA TRP A 32 -7.11 6.61 -5.77
C TRP A 32 -5.89 6.39 -6.67
N LEU A 33 -5.34 5.17 -6.70
CA LEU A 33 -4.25 4.79 -7.61
C LEU A 33 -4.59 5.04 -9.09
N LYS A 34 -5.86 4.86 -9.48
CA LYS A 34 -6.34 5.17 -10.84
C LYS A 34 -6.52 6.66 -11.11
N THR A 35 -6.73 7.47 -10.07
CA THR A 35 -6.89 8.93 -10.20
C THR A 35 -5.58 9.68 -10.27
N LEU A 36 -4.49 9.09 -9.75
CA LEU A 36 -3.16 9.69 -9.78
C LEU A 36 -2.63 9.80 -11.21
N GLN A 37 -2.40 11.03 -11.68
CA GLN A 37 -1.81 11.26 -12.99
C GLN A 37 -0.28 11.09 -12.94
N PRO A 38 0.36 10.64 -14.05
CA PRO A 38 1.81 10.63 -14.24
C PRO A 38 2.55 11.87 -13.71
N GLU A 39 1.94 13.03 -13.86
CA GLU A 39 2.47 14.34 -13.48
C GLU A 39 2.36 14.63 -11.98
N ASP A 40 1.36 14.06 -11.30
CA ASP A 40 1.21 14.17 -9.84
C ASP A 40 2.37 13.44 -9.13
N TYR A 41 2.98 12.45 -9.77
CA TYR A 41 4.15 11.72 -9.24
C TYR A 41 5.46 12.54 -9.26
N ALA A 42 5.55 13.58 -10.08
CA ALA A 42 6.74 14.43 -10.23
C ALA A 42 6.74 15.65 -9.31
N CYS A 43 5.61 15.94 -8.64
CA CYS A 43 5.39 17.19 -7.93
C CYS A 43 5.86 17.21 -6.48
N HIS A 44 6.41 16.11 -5.93
CA HIS A 44 7.05 16.15 -4.61
C HIS A 44 8.47 16.74 -4.72
N PRO A 45 8.73 17.94 -4.17
CA PRO A 45 10.00 18.68 -4.36
C PRO A 45 11.23 18.01 -3.74
N HIS A 46 11.05 16.88 -3.04
CA HIS A 46 12.10 16.12 -2.38
C HIS A 46 12.28 14.68 -2.92
N SER A 47 11.48 14.27 -3.91
CA SER A 47 11.28 12.88 -4.36
C SER A 47 12.59 12.15 -4.65
N SER A 48 13.16 11.61 -3.57
CA SER A 48 14.37 10.81 -3.63
C SER A 48 13.97 9.45 -4.19
N ARG A 49 14.90 8.76 -4.86
CA ARG A 49 14.67 7.39 -5.34
C ARG A 49 14.34 6.39 -4.22
N GLN A 50 14.42 6.84 -2.97
CA GLN A 50 14.23 6.08 -1.73
C GLN A 50 12.92 6.42 -1.02
N GLU A 51 12.07 7.28 -1.58
CA GLU A 51 10.77 7.62 -1.01
C GLU A 51 9.63 6.96 -1.80
N VAL A 52 8.58 6.59 -1.09
CA VAL A 52 7.34 6.04 -1.66
C VAL A 52 6.13 6.79 -1.14
N LEU A 53 5.07 6.82 -1.92
CA LEU A 53 3.79 7.39 -1.51
C LEU A 53 2.92 6.27 -0.96
N CYS A 54 2.55 6.38 0.31
CA CYS A 54 1.67 5.45 0.99
C CYS A 54 0.27 6.04 1.07
N GLU A 55 -0.72 5.18 0.94
CA GLU A 55 -2.11 5.50 1.22
C GLU A 55 -2.70 4.47 2.18
N LEU A 56 -3.50 4.96 3.13
CA LEU A 56 -4.25 4.17 4.09
C LEU A 56 -5.72 4.47 3.97
N PHE A 57 -6.55 3.45 4.09
CA PHE A 57 -8.00 3.62 4.06
C PHE A 57 -8.71 2.61 4.95
N LEU A 58 -9.84 3.04 5.49
CA LEU A 58 -10.67 2.26 6.39
C LEU A 58 -11.72 1.47 5.59
N VAL A 59 -11.78 0.16 5.84
CA VAL A 59 -12.87 -0.71 5.38
C VAL A 59 -13.71 -1.13 6.59
N CYS A 60 -15.02 -0.89 6.52
CA CYS A 60 -15.98 -1.34 7.52
C CYS A 60 -16.69 -2.56 6.98
N ILE A 61 -16.62 -3.68 7.70
CA ILE A 61 -17.29 -4.92 7.35
C ILE A 61 -18.51 -5.03 8.27
N ASP A 62 -19.67 -4.67 7.72
CA ASP A 62 -20.93 -4.81 8.44
C ASP A 62 -21.28 -6.31 8.50
N GLU A 63 -21.31 -6.90 9.70
CA GLU A 63 -21.79 -8.28 9.85
C GLU A 63 -23.30 -8.35 9.55
N VAL A 64 -23.65 -8.76 8.33
CA VAL A 64 -25.04 -8.90 7.85
C VAL A 64 -25.80 -10.07 8.52
N SER A 65 -25.32 -10.61 9.64
CA SER A 65 -26.01 -11.69 10.36
C SER A 65 -27.14 -11.15 11.27
N ASN A 66 -28.23 -10.73 10.62
CA ASN A 66 -29.46 -10.15 11.20
C ASN A 66 -30.30 -11.14 12.05
N ASN A 67 -29.73 -12.23 12.56
CA ASN A 67 -30.50 -13.25 13.27
C ASN A 67 -30.49 -13.10 14.80
N THR A 68 -29.83 -12.07 15.34
CA THR A 68 -29.81 -11.82 16.79
C THR A 68 -30.41 -10.46 17.13
N VAL A 69 -30.97 -10.33 18.34
CA VAL A 69 -31.57 -9.11 18.88
C VAL A 69 -30.50 -8.11 19.36
N PHE A 70 -29.23 -8.53 19.34
CA PHE A 70 -28.09 -7.71 19.75
C PHE A 70 -27.46 -7.08 18.51
N ALA A 71 -27.07 -5.81 18.61
CA ALA A 71 -26.22 -5.20 17.60
C ALA A 71 -24.90 -5.99 17.57
N ASN A 72 -24.55 -6.53 16.40
CA ASN A 72 -23.26 -7.18 16.21
C ASN A 72 -22.15 -6.13 16.33
N GLU A 73 -20.99 -6.55 16.82
CA GLU A 73 -19.81 -5.69 16.83
C GLU A 73 -19.37 -5.44 15.38
N ASP A 74 -19.02 -4.20 15.06
CA ASP A 74 -18.46 -3.88 13.74
C ASP A 74 -17.03 -4.43 13.66
N MET A 75 -16.68 -4.97 12.49
CA MET A 75 -15.29 -5.27 12.15
C MET A 75 -14.74 -4.15 11.28
N HIS A 76 -13.64 -3.56 11.74
CA HIS A 76 -12.93 -2.49 11.05
C HIS A 76 -11.56 -3.01 10.61
N GLU A 77 -11.19 -2.72 9.37
CA GLU A 77 -9.88 -3.07 8.82
C GLU A 77 -9.20 -1.81 8.30
N LEU A 78 -7.94 -1.64 8.66
CA LEU A 78 -7.08 -0.63 8.09
C LEU A 78 -6.28 -1.27 6.95
N HIS A 79 -6.48 -0.75 5.74
CA HIS A 79 -5.82 -1.20 4.54
C HIS A 79 -4.74 -0.21 4.12
N ALA A 80 -3.67 -0.70 3.49
CA ALA A 80 -2.59 0.10 2.94
C ALA A 80 -2.29 -0.26 1.49
N SER A 81 -1.94 0.75 0.70
CA SER A 81 -1.44 0.63 -0.66
C SER A 81 -0.26 1.59 -0.87
N VAL A 82 0.69 1.20 -1.72
CA VAL A 82 1.93 1.94 -1.91
C VAL A 82 2.19 2.15 -3.40
N TYR A 83 2.66 3.35 -3.71
CA TYR A 83 3.17 3.72 -5.01
C TYR A 83 4.66 4.07 -4.93
N ILE A 84 5.45 3.45 -5.81
CA ILE A 84 6.88 3.71 -5.97
C ILE A 84 7.09 4.61 -7.20
N PRO A 85 7.73 5.79 -7.03
CA PRO A 85 8.02 6.72 -8.11
C PRO A 85 8.83 6.10 -9.26
N ILE A 86 8.59 6.61 -10.47
CA ILE A 86 9.23 6.13 -11.72
C ILE A 86 10.77 6.23 -11.66
N ASN A 87 11.30 7.22 -10.95
CA ASN A 87 12.74 7.45 -10.85
C ASN A 87 13.47 6.46 -9.91
N SER A 88 12.75 5.56 -9.22
CA SER A 88 13.30 4.56 -8.28
C SER A 88 14.12 3.46 -8.95
N GLY A 89 13.92 3.21 -10.24
CA GLY A 89 14.51 2.08 -10.95
C GLY A 89 13.72 0.77 -10.83
N ILE A 90 12.61 0.76 -10.11
CA ILE A 90 11.74 -0.42 -9.97
C ILE A 90 10.94 -0.67 -11.27
N PRO A 91 10.83 -1.93 -11.72
CA PRO A 91 10.00 -2.30 -12.86
C PRO A 91 8.56 -1.84 -12.71
N GLU A 92 7.93 -1.42 -13.81
CA GLU A 92 6.58 -0.84 -13.80
C GLU A 92 5.54 -1.72 -13.10
N LYS A 93 5.60 -3.05 -13.30
CA LYS A 93 4.70 -4.02 -12.66
C LYS A 93 4.75 -4.05 -11.12
N TYR A 94 5.83 -3.56 -10.51
CA TYR A 94 6.01 -3.52 -9.06
C TYR A 94 5.96 -2.09 -8.50
N ARG A 95 5.59 -1.10 -9.31
CA ARG A 95 5.44 0.27 -8.80
C ARG A 95 4.20 0.47 -7.95
N ILE A 96 3.21 -0.40 -8.09
CA ILE A 96 2.00 -0.39 -7.28
C ILE A 96 2.01 -1.66 -6.44
N SER A 97 1.82 -1.51 -5.12
CA SER A 97 1.74 -2.65 -4.23
C SER A 97 0.40 -3.38 -4.35
N PRO A 98 0.33 -4.67 -3.95
CA PRO A 98 -0.94 -5.22 -3.50
C PRO A 98 -1.50 -4.39 -2.34
N THR A 99 -2.82 -4.41 -2.15
CA THR A 99 -3.45 -3.86 -0.95
C THR A 99 -3.28 -4.83 0.20
N VAL A 100 -2.83 -4.36 1.36
CA VAL A 100 -2.61 -5.19 2.54
C VAL A 100 -3.41 -4.70 3.73
N ILE A 101 -3.87 -5.63 4.56
CA ILE A 101 -4.45 -5.32 5.87
C ILE A 101 -3.28 -5.09 6.84
N VAL A 102 -3.19 -3.88 7.38
CA VAL A 102 -2.13 -3.49 8.33
C VAL A 102 -2.60 -3.58 9.78
N ASP A 103 -3.91 -3.42 10.03
CA ASP A 103 -4.52 -3.54 11.35
C ASP A 103 -5.99 -3.96 11.22
N GLN A 104 -6.51 -4.63 12.24
CA GLN A 104 -7.92 -5.05 12.34
C GLN A 104 -8.42 -4.85 13.76
N TRP A 105 -9.62 -4.29 13.88
CA TRP A 105 -10.30 -4.06 15.15
C TRP A 105 -11.72 -4.62 15.10
N SER A 106 -12.09 -5.36 16.15
CA SER A 106 -13.48 -5.79 16.39
C SER A 106 -14.02 -5.06 17.61
N GLY A 107 -15.13 -4.35 17.44
CA GLY A 107 -15.80 -3.70 18.54
C GLY A 107 -16.37 -2.33 18.17
N TRP A 108 -16.82 -1.61 19.18
CA TRP A 108 -17.54 -0.37 19.01
C TRP A 108 -16.56 0.81 18.83
N ARG A 109 -16.73 1.58 17.75
CA ARG A 109 -15.92 2.79 17.44
C ARG A 109 -15.83 3.81 18.58
N GLU A 110 -16.84 3.88 19.45
CA GLU A 110 -16.88 4.85 20.54
C GLU A 110 -16.30 4.31 21.87
N TRP A 111 -15.83 3.06 21.90
CA TRP A 111 -15.30 2.49 23.14
C TRP A 111 -13.94 3.10 23.53
N PRO A 112 -13.73 3.36 24.83
CA PRO A 112 -12.43 3.79 25.33
C PRO A 112 -11.33 2.79 24.94
N GLY A 113 -10.24 3.29 24.32
CA GLY A 113 -9.12 2.46 23.89
C GLY A 113 -9.24 1.89 22.46
N THR A 114 -10.29 2.23 21.72
CA THR A 114 -10.34 1.95 20.28
C THR A 114 -9.19 2.66 19.53
N PRO A 115 -8.56 2.02 18.54
CA PRO A 115 -7.54 2.68 17.72
C PRO A 115 -8.09 3.93 17.04
N GLU A 116 -7.31 5.01 16.98
CA GLU A 116 -7.80 6.29 16.42
C GLU A 116 -8.22 6.18 14.95
N TRP A 117 -7.63 5.24 14.20
CA TRP A 117 -7.97 5.00 12.80
C TRP A 117 -9.39 4.45 12.60
N THR A 118 -10.00 3.81 13.61
CA THR A 118 -11.39 3.32 13.52
C THR A 118 -12.39 4.49 13.47
N LYS A 119 -11.98 5.67 13.94
CA LYS A 119 -12.80 6.90 13.94
C LYS A 119 -12.75 7.66 12.62
N TRP A 120 -11.94 7.22 11.66
CA TRP A 120 -11.89 7.84 10.35
C TRP A 120 -13.25 7.71 9.66
N THR A 121 -13.56 8.69 8.80
CA THR A 121 -14.81 8.64 8.04
C THR A 121 -14.69 7.52 6.99
N PRO A 122 -15.59 6.53 6.94
CA PRO A 122 -15.54 5.48 5.93
C PRO A 122 -15.47 6.08 4.51
N GLY A 123 -14.64 5.48 3.65
CA GLY A 123 -14.40 6.00 2.30
C GLY A 123 -13.45 7.19 2.22
N THR A 124 -12.88 7.65 3.33
CA THR A 124 -11.73 8.57 3.32
C THR A 124 -10.42 7.82 3.38
N SER A 125 -9.42 8.34 2.69
CA SER A 125 -8.05 7.87 2.75
C SER A 125 -7.12 8.94 3.30
N LYS A 126 -6.00 8.49 3.88
CA LYS A 126 -4.88 9.35 4.28
C LYS A 126 -3.65 8.95 3.46
N SER A 127 -2.97 9.94 2.89
CA SER A 127 -1.74 9.73 2.13
C SER A 127 -0.54 10.40 2.80
N PHE A 128 0.62 9.78 2.72
CA PHE A 128 1.87 10.29 3.26
C PHE A 128 3.07 9.71 2.51
N VAL A 129 4.24 10.32 2.68
CA VAL A 129 5.49 9.84 2.08
C VAL A 129 6.31 9.13 3.15
N GLU A 130 6.90 8.00 2.80
CA GLU A 130 7.75 7.21 3.69
C GLU A 130 8.97 6.63 2.96
N CYS A 131 9.98 6.21 3.72
CA CYS A 131 11.15 5.53 3.19
C CYS A 131 10.79 4.18 2.58
N ARG A 132 11.24 3.95 1.34
CA ARG A 132 11.03 2.71 0.57
C ARG A 132 11.55 1.48 1.31
N SER A 133 12.70 1.59 1.99
CA SER A 133 13.26 0.45 2.75
C SER A 133 12.35 0.03 3.91
N VAL A 134 11.79 1.01 4.63
CA VAL A 134 10.87 0.80 5.75
C VAL A 134 9.59 0.15 5.25
N VAL A 135 9.01 0.69 4.18
CA VAL A 135 7.75 0.19 3.61
C VAL A 135 7.90 -1.22 3.03
N ALA A 136 9.01 -1.51 2.36
CA ALA A 136 9.30 -2.87 1.87
C ALA A 136 9.37 -3.88 3.03
N LYS A 137 10.08 -3.55 4.12
CA LYS A 137 10.14 -4.42 5.32
C LYS A 137 8.76 -4.61 5.94
N LEU A 138 7.99 -3.54 6.09
CA LEU A 138 6.63 -3.58 6.64
C LEU A 138 5.72 -4.51 5.83
N PHE A 139 5.70 -4.36 4.50
CA PHE A 139 4.90 -5.22 3.64
C PHE A 139 5.38 -6.67 3.71
N GLY A 140 6.69 -6.90 3.77
CA GLY A 140 7.25 -8.23 4.03
C GLY A 140 6.78 -8.84 5.36
N LEU A 141 6.60 -8.03 6.41
CA LEU A 141 5.99 -8.50 7.67
C LEU A 141 4.49 -8.78 7.48
N CYS A 142 3.75 -7.89 6.84
CA CYS A 142 2.33 -8.05 6.55
C CYS A 142 2.04 -9.33 5.76
N SER A 143 2.95 -9.78 4.88
CA SER A 143 2.79 -11.02 4.12
C SER A 143 2.76 -12.27 5.01
N THR A 144 3.35 -12.21 6.20
CA THR A 144 3.33 -13.31 7.17
C THR A 144 2.08 -13.30 8.05
N HIS A 145 1.33 -12.20 8.05
CA HIS A 145 0.18 -12.03 8.92
C HIS A 145 -1.03 -12.84 8.42
N PRO A 146 -1.79 -13.54 9.30
CA PRO A 146 -2.94 -14.34 8.90
C PRO A 146 -4.01 -13.58 8.10
N TRP A 147 -4.16 -12.27 8.32
CA TRP A 147 -5.10 -11.42 7.58
C TRP A 147 -4.80 -11.35 6.08
N ASN A 148 -3.54 -11.52 5.68
CA ASN A 148 -3.11 -11.38 4.29
C ASN A 148 -2.74 -12.73 3.64
N ARG A 149 -3.16 -13.85 4.24
CA ARG A 149 -2.76 -15.20 3.80
C ARG A 149 -3.02 -15.46 2.32
N ASP A 150 -4.15 -15.00 1.79
CA ASP A 150 -4.55 -15.32 0.42
C ASP A 150 -3.71 -14.60 -0.65
N ILE A 151 -2.97 -13.56 -0.26
CA ILE A 151 -2.12 -12.75 -1.14
C ILE A 151 -0.66 -12.67 -0.65
N SER A 152 -0.28 -13.53 0.31
CA SER A 152 1.03 -13.47 0.98
C SER A 152 2.20 -13.55 0.00
N GLU A 153 2.12 -14.43 -1.00
CA GLU A 153 3.18 -14.58 -2.01
C GLU A 153 3.33 -13.31 -2.85
N SER A 154 2.23 -12.67 -3.24
CA SER A 154 2.25 -11.42 -4.01
C SER A 154 2.81 -10.25 -3.20
N ILE A 155 2.48 -10.18 -1.90
CA ILE A 155 3.05 -9.17 -1.00
C ILE A 155 4.55 -9.38 -0.84
N TRP A 156 4.99 -10.63 -0.63
CA TRP A 156 6.41 -10.94 -0.48
C TRP A 156 7.20 -10.64 -1.75
N GLU A 157 6.70 -11.05 -2.92
CA GLU A 157 7.31 -10.76 -4.21
C GLU A 157 7.45 -9.24 -4.42
N TRP A 158 6.37 -8.49 -4.18
CA TRP A 158 6.40 -7.02 -4.30
C TRP A 158 7.40 -6.39 -3.32
N SER A 159 7.45 -6.86 -2.08
CA SER A 159 8.33 -6.34 -1.04
C SER A 159 9.81 -6.58 -1.37
N SER A 160 10.13 -7.77 -1.88
CA SER A 160 11.47 -8.12 -2.35
C SER A 160 11.92 -7.18 -3.47
N GLU A 161 11.07 -6.97 -4.48
CA GLU A 161 11.36 -6.07 -5.61
C GLU A 161 11.46 -4.60 -5.17
N ALA A 162 10.58 -4.14 -4.29
CA ALA A 162 10.60 -2.80 -3.72
C ALA A 162 11.88 -2.53 -2.91
N SER A 163 12.48 -3.58 -2.33
CA SER A 163 13.69 -3.48 -1.52
C SER A 163 14.97 -3.26 -2.32
N ILE A 164 14.97 -3.50 -3.64
CA ILE A 164 16.18 -3.43 -4.49
C ILE A 164 16.80 -2.02 -4.46
N GLY A 165 18.10 -1.96 -4.19
CA GLY A 165 18.87 -0.72 -4.05
C GLY A 165 18.52 0.05 -2.78
N THR A 166 18.03 -0.64 -1.74
CA THR A 166 17.76 -0.10 -0.40
C THR A 166 18.47 -0.93 0.67
N GLU A 167 18.53 -0.42 1.89
CA GLU A 167 19.01 -1.16 3.07
C GLU A 167 18.16 -2.40 3.42
N ALA A 168 16.97 -2.54 2.86
CA ALA A 168 16.11 -3.70 3.08
C ALA A 168 16.48 -4.90 2.20
N GLU A 169 17.25 -4.71 1.12
CA GLU A 169 17.54 -5.75 0.12
C GLU A 169 18.14 -7.02 0.73
N GLU A 170 19.05 -6.87 1.70
CA GLU A 170 19.72 -7.99 2.36
C GLU A 170 18.73 -8.90 3.11
N ALA A 171 17.68 -8.33 3.70
CA ALA A 171 16.68 -9.08 4.47
C ALA A 171 15.83 -10.02 3.61
N PHE A 172 15.71 -9.73 2.30
CA PHE A 172 14.94 -10.55 1.36
C PHE A 172 15.80 -11.57 0.60
N HIS A 173 17.14 -11.41 0.62
CA HIS A 173 18.09 -12.29 -0.09
C HIS A 173 18.83 -13.29 0.82
N SER A 174 18.79 -13.12 2.14
CA SER A 174 19.47 -13.99 3.11
C SER A 174 18.89 -15.41 3.23
N GLY A 175 17.81 -15.74 2.52
CA GLY A 175 17.10 -17.02 2.59
C GLY A 175 17.83 -18.25 2.00
N GLU A 176 19.03 -18.10 1.42
CA GLU A 176 19.73 -19.23 0.77
C GLU A 176 20.89 -19.86 1.58
N ASN A 177 21.29 -19.32 2.75
CA ASN A 177 22.50 -19.84 3.43
C ASN A 177 22.48 -19.96 4.96
N GLU A 178 21.38 -19.72 5.67
CA GLU A 178 21.40 -19.78 7.14
C GLU A 178 20.63 -21.00 7.67
N SER A 179 21.41 -21.92 8.25
CA SER A 179 20.97 -22.96 9.17
C SER A 179 20.00 -22.43 10.22
N GLU A 180 19.10 -23.29 10.71
CA GLU A 180 18.09 -23.07 11.76
C GLU A 180 18.64 -22.50 13.09
N GLU A 181 19.27 -21.33 13.09
CA GLU A 181 19.61 -20.58 14.30
C GLU A 181 18.60 -19.44 14.47
N ASP A 182 17.63 -19.72 15.34
CA ASP A 182 16.83 -18.81 16.16
C ASP A 182 16.78 -17.33 15.70
N PHE A 183 15.77 -17.04 14.86
CA PHE A 183 15.46 -15.72 14.30
C PHE A 183 14.98 -14.76 15.40
N THR A 184 15.92 -14.21 16.17
CA THR A 184 15.70 -13.08 17.08
C THR A 184 15.88 -11.73 16.36
N MET A 185 15.31 -11.58 15.17
CA MET A 185 15.27 -10.34 14.37
C MET A 185 14.03 -9.48 14.72
N VAL A 186 13.74 -9.32 16.01
CA VAL A 186 12.48 -8.70 16.45
C VAL A 186 12.65 -7.28 17.01
N ASP A 187 13.83 -6.86 17.48
CA ASP A 187 13.91 -5.55 18.19
C ASP A 187 13.84 -4.32 17.26
N ASP A 188 14.69 -4.22 16.23
CA ASP A 188 14.74 -2.99 15.40
C ASP A 188 13.52 -2.86 14.45
N SER A 189 12.92 -3.98 14.04
CA SER A 189 11.72 -3.98 13.17
C SER A 189 10.44 -3.63 13.95
N VAL A 190 10.37 -3.97 15.24
CA VAL A 190 9.22 -3.65 16.09
C VAL A 190 9.22 -2.17 16.48
N GLU A 191 10.38 -1.54 16.64
CA GLU A 191 10.48 -0.09 16.86
C GLU A 191 10.05 0.69 15.60
N SER A 192 10.42 0.23 14.40
CA SER A 192 9.94 0.82 13.14
C SER A 192 8.43 0.61 12.91
N MET A 193 7.88 -0.53 13.32
CA MET A 193 6.43 -0.75 13.35
C MET A 193 5.77 0.17 14.36
N ALA A 194 6.30 0.29 15.58
CA ALA A 194 5.77 1.18 16.60
C ALA A 194 5.79 2.65 16.13
N ASP A 195 6.84 3.09 15.44
CA ASP A 195 6.93 4.44 14.85
C ASP A 195 5.92 4.65 13.72
N LEU A 196 5.71 3.64 12.87
CA LEU A 196 4.66 3.68 11.86
C LEU A 196 3.29 3.70 12.54
N TYR A 197 3.06 2.89 13.56
CA TYR A 197 1.86 2.90 14.39
C TYR A 197 1.68 4.27 15.06
N VAL A 198 2.72 4.91 15.58
CA VAL A 198 2.65 6.27 16.12
C VAL A 198 2.26 7.27 15.02
N LYS A 199 2.83 7.17 13.81
CA LYS A 199 2.41 7.97 12.65
C LYS A 199 0.98 7.68 12.19
N LEU A 200 0.49 6.45 12.35
CA LEU A 200 -0.89 6.04 12.09
C LEU A 200 -1.87 6.57 13.14
N HIS A 201 -1.40 6.82 14.36
CA HIS A 201 -2.18 7.29 15.51
C HIS A 201 -2.08 8.81 15.76
N LEU A 202 -1.32 9.55 14.93
CA LEU A 202 -1.27 11.03 14.89
C LEU A 202 -2.08 11.59 13.70
#